data_AF-A0A357JH00-F1
#
_entry.id   AF-A0A357JH00-F1
#
_cell.length_a   1.000
_cell.length_b   1.000
_cell.length_c   1.000
_cell.angle_alpha   90.00
_cell.angle_beta   90.00
_cell.angle_gamma   90.00
#
_symmetry.space_group_name_H-M   'P 1'
#
loop_
_entity.id
_entity.type
_entity.pdbx_description
1 polymer ?
#
loop_
_entity_poly.entity_id
_entity_poly.type
_entity_poly.pdbx_seq_one_letter_code
_entity_poly.pdbx_strand_id
1 'polypeptide(L)'
;LPLDIIEDGHTSMAMAYQAIDSSELVIRHLDSAVLFSVDPKQKARNLFILGQLYRNEQKIDTSNLYFEKLIQLKKAPYRYKIHAQIDRAKNYTEQDSTALLLSTLQKLIKERENRPYVDELLYQKGVIEAQNDSIKTALIDFKKSLRIEQGKEFQKELTYEQLGNIYFDNVKFEMAGAYYDSIILITKNKNEKRIRRIIRKRESLEEVIAYETIAKNNDSILKVANLTKPEQELFYQKHIDSLKKIEEIAKIKLENSLKTTNGFGVANNDNTVGKSKSGKFYFYNTSVAGFGKQEFKRAWGNRALDDNWRLSAKKSITKNPKKIEILAAENTFDTSKKYELDYYISRIPSEKKALDSIILLRNDAYYKLGIIYKEQFNEYQLAADKLEKLLSFNPKEKLILPINYHLYKIYANFDELRSNKYRDVVVNNYPDSRYASIILNPDQIATTEDKNSPEAIYNDAYCDFDFQHYDRASQKVEKAIKQFESEAIIPKLELLKAYIQMKTKGTKSFKEALSFVALSYPNTEEGKHAVEILDNIDSYNSSDLNEKINN
;
A
#
# COMPACT_ATOMS: atom_id res chain seq x y z
N LEU A 1 -10.20 19.67 52.91
CA LEU A 1 -11.18 19.41 51.84
C LEU A 1 -11.53 17.93 51.86
N PRO A 2 -12.77 17.55 51.56
CA PRO A 2 -13.14 16.16 51.27
C PRO A 2 -12.18 15.52 50.24
N LEU A 3 -11.84 14.24 50.43
CA LEU A 3 -10.79 13.55 49.64
C LEU A 3 -11.14 13.45 48.15
N ASP A 4 -12.42 13.24 47.85
CA ASP A 4 -13.03 13.29 46.52
C ASP A 4 -12.80 14.65 45.84
N ILE A 5 -13.02 15.76 46.55
CA ILE A 5 -12.77 17.10 46.02
C ILE A 5 -11.28 17.33 45.72
N ILE A 6 -10.39 16.75 46.55
CA ILE A 6 -8.94 16.81 46.33
C ILE A 6 -8.53 15.99 45.10
N GLU A 7 -9.09 14.78 44.92
CA GLU A 7 -8.89 13.94 43.74
C GLU A 7 -9.33 14.64 42.45
N ASP A 8 -10.52 15.24 42.45
CA ASP A 8 -11.08 15.96 41.30
C ASP A 8 -10.26 17.20 40.95
N GLY A 9 -9.82 17.95 41.97
CA GLY A 9 -8.94 19.10 41.79
C GLY A 9 -7.63 18.72 41.12
N HIS A 10 -6.96 17.67 41.60
CA HIS A 10 -5.72 17.19 41.01
C HIS A 10 -5.91 16.58 39.62
N THR A 11 -6.98 15.84 39.38
CA THR A 11 -7.31 15.30 38.04
C THR A 11 -7.53 16.45 37.05
N SER A 12 -8.25 17.49 37.45
CA SER A 12 -8.52 18.67 36.63
C SER A 12 -7.24 19.45 36.32
N MET A 13 -6.36 19.63 37.32
CA MET A 13 -5.04 20.21 37.11
C MET A 13 -4.21 19.41 36.11
N ALA A 14 -4.19 18.08 36.23
CA ALA A 14 -3.49 17.22 35.28
C ALA A 14 -4.03 17.39 33.86
N MET A 15 -5.35 17.49 33.66
CA MET A 15 -5.93 17.76 32.34
C MET A 15 -5.52 19.14 31.79
N ALA A 16 -5.47 20.16 32.63
CA ALA A 16 -5.02 21.50 32.24
C ALA A 16 -3.53 21.50 31.83
N TYR A 17 -2.67 20.86 32.61
CA TYR A 17 -1.24 20.75 32.28
C TYR A 17 -0.97 19.90 31.05
N GLN A 18 -1.80 18.90 30.77
CA GLN A 18 -1.73 18.13 29.53
C GLN A 18 -2.01 18.99 28.30
N ALA A 19 -2.90 19.99 28.41
CA ALA A 19 -3.17 20.94 27.33
C ALA A 19 -2.04 21.97 27.12
N ILE A 20 -1.15 22.13 28.11
CA ILE A 20 0.03 23.01 28.08
C ILE A 20 1.32 22.18 27.85
N ASP A 21 1.19 20.90 27.50
CA ASP A 21 2.28 19.97 27.22
C ASP A 21 3.32 19.80 28.35
N SER A 22 2.92 19.95 29.62
CA SER A 22 3.81 19.76 30.78
C SER A 22 3.69 18.36 31.38
N SER A 23 4.42 17.38 30.84
CA SER A 23 4.31 15.96 31.25
C SER A 23 4.63 15.72 32.73
N GLU A 24 5.65 16.38 33.28
CA GLU A 24 6.07 16.22 34.67
C GLU A 24 4.96 16.66 35.65
N LEU A 25 4.32 17.80 35.37
CA LEU A 25 3.22 18.31 36.20
C LEU A 25 1.98 17.43 36.08
N VAL A 26 1.69 16.91 34.89
CA VAL A 26 0.61 15.93 34.67
C VAL A 26 0.84 14.70 35.55
N ILE A 27 2.04 14.11 35.52
CA ILE A 27 2.39 12.93 36.33
C ILE A 27 2.25 13.25 37.82
N ARG A 28 2.84 14.35 38.30
CA ARG A 28 2.78 14.75 39.71
C ARG A 28 1.35 14.90 40.22
N HIS A 29 0.49 15.55 39.44
CA HIS A 29 -0.90 15.75 39.82
C HIS A 29 -1.71 14.46 39.72
N LEU A 30 -1.48 13.60 38.74
CA LEU A 30 -2.13 12.29 38.67
C LEU A 30 -1.69 11.35 39.82
N ASP A 31 -0.41 11.37 40.20
CA ASP A 31 0.08 10.61 41.36
C ASP A 31 -0.61 11.07 42.64
N SER A 32 -0.75 12.38 42.82
CA SER A 32 -1.49 12.97 43.93
C SER A 32 -2.97 12.54 43.89
N ALA A 33 -3.61 12.58 42.72
CA ALA A 33 -5.00 12.15 42.56
C ALA A 33 -5.20 10.68 42.93
N VAL A 34 -4.29 9.78 42.56
CA VAL A 34 -4.36 8.34 42.91
C VAL A 34 -4.23 8.10 44.42
N LEU A 35 -3.42 8.92 45.12
CA LEU A 35 -3.25 8.84 46.58
C LEU A 35 -4.53 9.20 47.33
N PHE A 36 -5.23 10.25 46.89
CA PHE A 36 -6.45 10.73 47.53
C PHE A 36 -7.74 10.10 46.96
N SER A 37 -7.61 9.15 46.03
CA SER A 37 -8.74 8.64 45.27
C SER A 37 -9.73 7.82 46.09
N VAL A 38 -11.01 8.16 45.95
CA VAL A 38 -12.14 7.47 46.62
C VAL A 38 -12.90 6.58 45.63
N ASP A 39 -13.07 7.00 44.37
CA ASP A 39 -13.76 6.20 43.34
C ASP A 39 -12.81 5.19 42.66
N PRO A 40 -13.06 3.88 42.77
CA PRO A 40 -12.25 2.87 42.10
C PRO A 40 -12.18 3.02 40.57
N LYS A 41 -13.21 3.59 39.91
CA LYS A 41 -13.19 3.78 38.46
C LYS A 41 -12.24 4.91 38.07
N GLN A 42 -12.32 6.04 38.77
CA GLN A 42 -11.43 7.17 38.55
C GLN A 42 -9.98 6.80 38.90
N LYS A 43 -9.76 6.10 40.03
CA LYS A 43 -8.45 5.52 40.38
C LYS A 43 -7.89 4.65 39.26
N ALA A 44 -8.71 3.76 38.73
CA ALA A 44 -8.30 2.85 37.65
C ALA A 44 -7.89 3.61 36.38
N ARG A 45 -8.64 4.66 36.03
CA ARG A 45 -8.32 5.54 34.90
C ARG A 45 -7.00 6.28 35.12
N ASN A 46 -6.81 6.88 36.30
CA ASN A 46 -5.60 7.64 36.62
C ASN A 46 -4.35 6.74 36.61
N LEU A 47 -4.44 5.55 37.22
CA LEU A 47 -3.35 4.54 37.17
C LEU A 47 -3.02 4.12 35.74
N PHE A 48 -4.03 3.93 34.90
CA PHE A 48 -3.84 3.57 33.49
C PHE A 48 -3.09 4.66 32.73
N ILE A 49 -3.50 5.93 32.90
CA ILE A 49 -2.86 7.09 32.27
C ILE A 49 -1.41 7.23 32.76
N LEU A 50 -1.16 7.12 34.07
CA LEU A 50 0.20 7.16 34.62
C LEU A 50 1.11 6.12 33.98
N GLY A 51 0.64 4.86 33.85
CA GLY A 51 1.39 3.82 33.17
C GLY A 51 1.77 4.20 31.73
N GLN A 52 0.85 4.80 30.98
CA GLN A 52 1.11 5.26 29.61
C GLN A 52 2.08 6.43 29.54
N LEU A 53 1.98 7.40 30.46
CA LEU A 53 2.88 8.55 30.54
C LEU A 53 4.30 8.11 30.87
N TYR A 54 4.48 7.25 31.89
CA TYR A 54 5.81 6.73 32.24
C TYR A 54 6.44 5.92 31.09
N ARG A 55 5.64 5.19 30.30
CA ARG A 55 6.14 4.53 29.07
C ARG A 55 6.64 5.55 28.04
N ASN A 56 5.91 6.64 27.84
CA ASN A 56 6.30 7.70 26.92
C ASN A 56 7.58 8.41 27.37
N GLU A 57 7.83 8.50 28.68
CA GLU A 57 9.10 8.97 29.27
C GLU A 57 10.22 7.91 29.24
N GLN A 58 10.00 6.77 28.58
CA GLN A 58 10.94 5.63 28.51
C GLN A 58 11.26 4.97 29.86
N LYS A 59 10.47 5.25 30.91
CA LYS A 59 10.62 4.63 32.24
C LYS A 59 9.74 3.38 32.34
N ILE A 60 10.19 2.32 31.67
CA ILE A 60 9.44 1.07 31.46
C ILE A 60 9.11 0.35 32.78
N ASP A 61 10.05 0.26 33.71
CA ASP A 61 9.84 -0.41 35.01
C ASP A 61 8.74 0.28 35.83
N THR A 62 8.79 1.61 35.91
CA THR A 62 7.74 2.38 36.58
C THR A 62 6.40 2.23 35.88
N SER A 63 6.38 2.26 34.54
CA SER A 63 5.16 2.03 33.77
C SER A 63 4.51 0.68 34.12
N ASN A 64 5.32 -0.39 34.14
CA ASN A 64 4.88 -1.73 34.51
C ASN A 64 4.34 -1.81 35.95
N LEU A 65 4.96 -1.09 36.89
CA LEU A 65 4.52 -0.99 38.28
C LEU A 65 3.12 -0.36 38.40
N TYR A 66 2.84 0.73 37.67
CA TYR A 66 1.51 1.34 37.67
C TYR A 66 0.44 0.45 37.03
N PHE A 67 0.76 -0.23 35.94
CA PHE A 67 -0.15 -1.21 35.34
C PHE A 67 -0.40 -2.41 36.27
N GLU A 68 0.60 -2.86 37.01
CA GLU A 68 0.44 -3.93 38.00
C GLU A 68 -0.46 -3.50 39.16
N LYS A 69 -0.26 -2.29 39.71
CA LYS A 69 -1.18 -1.69 40.70
C LYS A 69 -2.62 -1.68 40.19
N LEU A 70 -2.84 -1.36 38.92
CA LEU A 70 -4.16 -1.37 38.28
C LEU A 70 -4.76 -2.78 38.15
N ILE A 71 -3.95 -3.76 37.75
CA ILE A 71 -4.39 -5.16 37.64
C ILE A 71 -4.83 -5.70 39.01
N GLN A 72 -4.07 -5.38 40.07
CA GLN A 72 -4.33 -5.82 41.44
C GLN A 72 -5.48 -5.05 42.12
N LEU A 73 -5.95 -3.94 41.54
CA LEU A 73 -7.03 -3.12 42.11
C LEU A 73 -8.36 -3.89 42.10
N LYS A 74 -8.81 -4.35 43.27
CA LYS A 74 -9.98 -5.24 43.43
C LYS A 74 -11.23 -4.75 42.69
N LYS A 75 -11.64 -3.50 42.93
CA LYS A 75 -12.87 -2.90 42.37
C LYS A 75 -12.67 -2.17 41.02
N ALA A 76 -11.52 -2.33 40.35
CA ALA A 76 -11.31 -1.71 39.04
C ALA A 76 -12.22 -2.35 37.98
N PRO A 77 -12.81 -1.55 37.06
CA PRO A 77 -13.55 -2.09 35.92
C PRO A 77 -12.69 -3.02 35.08
N TYR A 78 -13.25 -4.15 34.67
CA TYR A 78 -12.52 -5.22 33.97
C TYR A 78 -11.76 -4.73 32.72
N ARG A 79 -12.37 -3.83 31.94
CA ARG A 79 -11.74 -3.21 30.76
C ARG A 79 -10.36 -2.62 31.03
N TYR A 80 -10.20 -1.95 32.18
CA TYR A 80 -8.92 -1.32 32.54
C TYR A 80 -7.88 -2.37 32.94
N LYS A 81 -8.31 -3.46 33.60
CA LYS A 81 -7.41 -4.56 33.95
C LYS A 81 -6.85 -5.24 32.69
N ILE A 82 -7.70 -5.50 31.70
CA ILE A 82 -7.27 -6.14 30.45
C ILE A 82 -6.39 -5.20 29.62
N HIS A 83 -6.75 -3.93 29.48
CA HIS A 83 -5.89 -2.97 28.79
C HIS A 83 -4.56 -2.75 29.53
N ALA A 84 -4.52 -2.81 30.86
CA ALA A 84 -3.27 -2.77 31.61
C ALA A 84 -2.38 -3.99 31.30
N GLN A 85 -2.94 -5.19 31.16
CA GLN A 85 -2.18 -6.37 30.71
C GLN A 85 -1.65 -6.19 29.28
N ILE A 86 -2.46 -5.65 28.38
CA ILE A 86 -2.05 -5.37 26.99
C ILE A 86 -0.94 -4.31 26.96
N ASP A 87 -1.07 -3.22 27.73
CA ASP A 87 -0.06 -2.16 27.78
C ASP A 87 1.24 -2.61 28.45
N ARG A 88 1.19 -3.51 29.45
CA ARG A 88 2.40 -4.21 29.94
C ARG A 88 3.06 -5.05 28.86
N ALA A 89 2.27 -5.74 28.03
CA ALA A 89 2.81 -6.49 26.91
C ALA A 89 3.40 -5.58 25.82
N LYS A 90 2.99 -4.31 25.71
CA LYS A 90 3.65 -3.29 24.85
C LYS A 90 4.98 -2.80 25.41
N ASN A 91 5.18 -2.92 26.72
CA ASN A 91 6.44 -2.60 27.40
C ASN A 91 7.49 -3.72 27.27
N TYR A 92 7.21 -4.74 26.45
CA TYR A 92 8.14 -5.84 26.21
C TYR A 92 9.49 -5.34 25.72
N THR A 93 10.55 -5.90 26.31
CA THR A 93 11.96 -5.69 25.96
C THR A 93 12.63 -7.04 25.72
N GLU A 94 13.75 -7.07 24.98
CA GLU A 94 14.49 -8.32 24.69
C GLU A 94 15.05 -8.99 25.96
N GLN A 95 15.22 -8.24 27.05
CA GLN A 95 15.62 -8.77 28.35
C GLN A 95 14.49 -9.55 29.05
N ASP A 96 13.24 -9.35 28.64
CA ASP A 96 12.10 -10.02 29.24
C ASP A 96 11.99 -11.49 28.83
N SER A 97 11.43 -12.30 29.73
CA SER A 97 11.11 -13.70 29.40
C SER A 97 9.91 -13.79 28.43
N THR A 98 10.19 -13.77 27.13
CA THR A 98 9.22 -13.96 26.03
C THR A 98 8.26 -15.11 26.27
N ALA A 99 8.76 -16.28 26.68
CA ALA A 99 7.93 -17.47 26.88
C ALA A 99 6.84 -17.26 27.95
N LEU A 100 7.20 -16.63 29.07
CA LEU A 100 6.25 -16.29 30.14
C LEU A 100 5.21 -15.29 29.64
N LEU A 101 5.61 -14.24 28.92
CA LEU A 101 4.69 -13.24 28.40
C LEU A 101 3.71 -13.82 27.37
N LEU A 102 4.21 -14.58 26.40
CA LEU A 102 3.37 -15.26 25.41
C LEU A 102 2.42 -16.27 26.08
N SER A 103 2.88 -17.00 27.10
CA SER A 103 2.02 -17.91 27.86
C SER A 103 0.89 -17.16 28.59
N THR A 104 1.19 -15.96 29.08
CA THR A 104 0.23 -15.10 29.79
C THR A 104 -0.83 -14.56 28.82
N LEU A 105 -0.40 -14.01 27.68
CA LEU A 105 -1.29 -13.59 26.61
C LEU A 105 -2.16 -14.75 26.12
N GLN A 106 -1.58 -15.95 25.96
CA GLN A 106 -2.30 -17.13 25.52
C GLN A 106 -3.39 -17.57 26.50
N LYS A 107 -3.17 -17.41 27.82
CA LYS A 107 -4.20 -17.64 28.85
C LYS A 107 -5.31 -16.61 28.71
N LEU A 108 -4.98 -15.32 28.62
CA LEU A 108 -5.96 -14.24 28.45
C LEU A 108 -6.81 -14.42 27.19
N ILE A 109 -6.22 -14.85 26.08
CA ILE A 109 -6.93 -15.12 24.81
C ILE A 109 -7.95 -16.26 24.96
N LYS A 110 -7.67 -17.26 25.79
CA LYS A 110 -8.57 -18.42 25.99
C LYS A 110 -9.75 -18.10 26.91
N GLU A 111 -9.65 -17.05 27.72
CA GLU A 111 -10.71 -16.66 28.65
C GLU A 111 -11.93 -16.12 27.90
N ARG A 112 -13.11 -16.66 28.24
CA ARG A 112 -14.38 -16.30 27.59
C ARG A 112 -14.75 -14.82 27.79
N GLU A 113 -14.43 -14.26 28.94
CA GLU A 113 -14.72 -12.86 29.29
C GLU A 113 -13.89 -11.88 28.44
N ASN A 114 -12.74 -12.32 27.93
CA ASN A 114 -11.83 -11.49 27.14
C ASN A 114 -12.20 -11.40 25.67
N ARG A 115 -13.26 -12.08 25.20
CA ARG A 115 -13.71 -12.05 23.79
C ARG A 115 -13.71 -10.65 23.15
N PRO A 116 -14.15 -9.57 23.83
CA PRO A 116 -14.11 -8.21 23.26
C PRO A 116 -12.72 -7.60 23.05
N TYR A 117 -11.67 -8.21 23.62
CA TYR A 117 -10.28 -7.72 23.60
C TYR A 117 -9.32 -8.71 22.93
N VAL A 118 -9.84 -9.85 22.41
CA VAL A 118 -9.03 -10.90 21.81
C VAL A 118 -8.29 -10.39 20.56
N ASP A 119 -8.86 -9.45 19.82
CA ASP A 119 -8.22 -8.80 18.68
C ASP A 119 -6.95 -8.04 19.08
N GLU A 120 -7.01 -7.25 20.15
CA GLU A 120 -5.88 -6.51 20.72
C GLU A 120 -4.83 -7.45 21.33
N LEU A 121 -5.26 -8.50 22.05
CA LEU A 121 -4.36 -9.49 22.65
C LEU A 121 -3.61 -10.30 21.57
N LEU A 122 -4.30 -10.73 20.51
CA LEU A 122 -3.68 -11.43 19.38
C LEU A 122 -2.74 -10.52 18.60
N TYR A 123 -3.10 -9.24 18.42
CA TYR A 123 -2.23 -8.26 17.82
C TYR A 123 -0.94 -8.10 18.63
N GLN A 124 -1.04 -7.89 19.94
CA GLN A 124 0.13 -7.70 20.79
C GLN A 124 1.00 -8.96 20.85
N LYS A 125 0.39 -10.15 20.86
CA LYS A 125 1.10 -11.42 20.73
C LYS A 125 1.90 -11.47 19.43
N GLY A 126 1.29 -11.09 18.31
CA GLY A 126 1.96 -11.01 17.00
C GLY A 126 3.09 -9.98 16.96
N VAL A 127 2.97 -8.83 17.63
CA VAL A 127 4.04 -7.82 17.74
C VAL A 127 5.26 -8.39 18.45
N ILE A 128 5.07 -9.05 19.59
CA ILE A 128 6.16 -9.68 20.36
C ILE A 128 6.80 -10.83 19.57
N GLU A 129 6.00 -11.63 18.87
CA GLU A 129 6.54 -12.69 18.01
C GLU A 129 7.33 -12.11 16.82
N ALA A 130 6.92 -10.98 16.25
CA ALA A 130 7.65 -10.31 15.17
C ALA A 130 8.99 -9.72 15.65
N GLN A 131 9.02 -9.17 16.87
CA GLN A 131 10.26 -8.66 17.49
C GLN A 131 11.26 -9.77 17.82
N ASN A 132 10.78 -11.00 18.04
CA ASN A 132 11.61 -12.18 18.32
C ASN A 132 11.89 -13.03 17.06
N ASP A 133 12.04 -12.38 15.90
CA ASP A 133 12.32 -13.00 14.59
C ASP A 133 11.33 -14.11 14.14
N SER A 134 10.21 -14.26 14.82
CA SER A 134 9.20 -15.28 14.55
C SER A 134 8.12 -14.74 13.60
N ILE A 135 8.55 -14.19 12.46
CA ILE A 135 7.68 -13.50 11.49
C ILE A 135 6.53 -14.41 11.02
N LYS A 136 6.78 -15.70 10.80
CA LYS A 136 5.75 -16.65 10.34
C LYS A 136 4.61 -16.80 11.35
N THR A 137 4.91 -16.92 12.64
CA THR A 137 3.88 -17.04 13.68
C THR A 137 3.18 -15.70 13.90
N ALA A 138 3.93 -14.59 13.86
CA ALA A 138 3.37 -13.24 13.95
C ALA A 138 2.31 -13.00 12.87
N LEU A 139 2.61 -13.36 11.60
CA LEU A 139 1.65 -13.28 10.50
C LEU A 139 0.39 -14.12 10.74
N ILE A 140 0.51 -15.28 11.37
CA ILE A 140 -0.64 -16.12 11.73
C ILE A 140 -1.50 -15.41 12.77
N ASP A 141 -0.90 -14.83 13.80
CA ASP A 141 -1.61 -14.18 14.88
C ASP A 141 -2.27 -12.86 14.47
N PHE A 142 -1.61 -12.04 13.64
CA PHE A 142 -2.25 -10.88 13.01
C PHE A 142 -3.45 -11.29 12.15
N LYS A 143 -3.33 -12.37 11.37
CA LYS A 143 -4.46 -12.89 10.59
C LYS A 143 -5.59 -13.42 11.46
N LYS A 144 -5.30 -13.99 12.64
CA LYS A 144 -6.33 -14.38 13.61
C LYS A 144 -7.01 -13.14 14.22
N SER A 145 -6.24 -12.10 14.57
CA SER A 145 -6.78 -10.82 15.09
C SER A 145 -7.81 -10.21 14.12
N LEU A 146 -7.50 -10.17 12.82
CA LEU A 146 -8.42 -9.66 11.79
C LEU A 146 -9.73 -10.47 11.62
N ARG A 147 -9.73 -11.75 12.00
CA ARG A 147 -10.90 -12.64 11.88
C ARG A 147 -11.88 -12.50 13.03
N ILE A 148 -11.55 -11.73 14.06
CA ILE A 148 -12.44 -11.49 15.19
C ILE A 148 -13.60 -10.58 14.76
N GLU A 149 -14.83 -11.10 14.79
CA GLU A 149 -16.04 -10.41 14.32
C GLU A 149 -16.29 -9.10 15.10
N GLN A 150 -16.05 -9.12 16.41
CA GLN A 150 -16.25 -7.97 17.31
C GLN A 150 -15.03 -7.03 17.36
N GLY A 151 -14.05 -7.20 16.47
CA GLY A 151 -12.82 -6.41 16.50
C GLY A 151 -13.05 -4.95 16.14
N LYS A 152 -12.45 -4.04 16.90
CA LYS A 152 -12.58 -2.58 16.71
C LYS A 152 -11.96 -2.17 15.36
N GLU A 153 -12.59 -1.24 14.65
CA GLU A 153 -12.08 -0.76 13.35
C GLU A 153 -10.65 -0.20 13.46
N PHE A 154 -10.38 0.60 14.49
CA PHE A 154 -9.04 1.13 14.74
C PHE A 154 -8.01 0.02 14.99
N GLN A 155 -8.38 -1.03 15.73
CA GLN A 155 -7.50 -2.18 15.93
C GLN A 155 -7.23 -2.94 14.62
N LYS A 156 -8.24 -3.05 13.75
CA LYS A 156 -8.07 -3.63 12.40
C LYS A 156 -7.12 -2.79 11.56
N GLU A 157 -7.21 -1.45 11.61
CA GLU A 157 -6.25 -0.57 10.93
C GLU A 157 -4.81 -0.84 11.38
N LEU A 158 -4.57 -0.94 12.70
CA LEU A 158 -3.25 -1.23 13.25
C LEU A 158 -2.73 -2.60 12.79
N THR A 159 -3.58 -3.62 12.82
CA THR A 159 -3.21 -4.96 12.37
C THR A 159 -2.93 -5.00 10.86
N TYR A 160 -3.72 -4.30 10.04
CA TYR A 160 -3.45 -4.16 8.60
C TYR A 160 -2.16 -3.40 8.34
N GLU A 161 -1.88 -2.32 9.08
CA GLU A 161 -0.65 -1.55 8.95
C GLU A 161 0.57 -2.42 9.26
N GLN A 162 0.52 -3.19 10.34
CA GLN A 162 1.61 -4.07 10.72
C GLN A 162 1.85 -5.18 9.69
N LEU A 163 0.79 -5.78 9.15
CA LEU A 163 0.91 -6.73 8.04
C LEU A 163 1.50 -6.07 6.80
N GLY A 164 1.01 -4.89 6.42
CA GLY A 164 1.51 -4.12 5.29
C GLY A 164 2.99 -3.81 5.40
N ASN A 165 3.44 -3.34 6.57
CA ASN A 165 4.85 -3.06 6.85
C ASN A 165 5.69 -4.34 6.76
N ILE A 166 5.30 -5.44 7.41
CA ILE A 166 6.04 -6.71 7.31
C ILE A 166 6.15 -7.18 5.86
N TYR A 167 5.08 -7.09 5.08
CA TYR A 167 5.14 -7.47 3.66
C TYR A 167 5.99 -6.50 2.84
N PHE A 168 6.00 -5.21 3.16
CA PHE A 168 6.84 -4.20 2.52
C PHE A 168 8.32 -4.48 2.78
N ASP A 169 8.70 -4.72 4.03
CA ASP A 169 10.08 -4.98 4.44
C ASP A 169 10.61 -6.30 3.87
N ASN A 170 9.71 -7.25 3.57
CA ASN A 170 10.04 -8.51 2.88
C ASN A 170 9.92 -8.41 1.34
N VAL A 171 9.85 -7.20 0.79
CA VAL A 171 9.73 -6.89 -0.65
C VAL A 171 8.57 -7.61 -1.35
N LYS A 172 7.49 -7.86 -0.62
CA LYS A 172 6.23 -8.44 -1.11
C LYS A 172 5.23 -7.32 -1.36
N PHE A 173 5.56 -6.45 -2.32
CA PHE A 173 4.85 -5.22 -2.59
C PHE A 173 3.37 -5.40 -2.96
N GLU A 174 3.02 -6.43 -3.73
CA GLU A 174 1.62 -6.74 -4.06
C GLU A 174 0.78 -6.94 -2.79
N MET A 175 1.29 -7.72 -1.83
CA MET A 175 0.61 -7.99 -0.57
C MET A 175 0.58 -6.74 0.33
N ALA A 176 1.70 -6.02 0.41
CA ALA A 176 1.78 -4.78 1.19
C ALA A 176 0.75 -3.75 0.70
N GLY A 177 0.67 -3.55 -0.62
CA GLY A 177 -0.30 -2.68 -1.26
C GLY A 177 -1.74 -3.04 -0.93
N ALA A 178 -2.10 -4.33 -1.01
CA ALA A 178 -3.43 -4.80 -0.66
C ALA A 178 -3.81 -4.55 0.82
N TYR A 179 -2.85 -4.64 1.73
CA TYR A 179 -3.08 -4.31 3.14
C TYR A 179 -3.24 -2.81 3.37
N TYR A 180 -2.43 -1.97 2.73
CA TYR A 180 -2.61 -0.52 2.79
C TYR A 180 -3.94 -0.06 2.17
N ASP A 181 -4.36 -0.67 1.06
CA ASP A 181 -5.69 -0.42 0.47
C ASP A 181 -6.83 -0.74 1.44
N SER A 182 -6.68 -1.82 2.20
CA SER A 182 -7.66 -2.21 3.23
C SER A 182 -7.78 -1.16 4.33
N ILE A 183 -6.68 -0.50 4.72
CA ILE A 183 -6.68 0.59 5.70
C ILE A 183 -7.41 1.82 5.13
N ILE A 184 -7.08 2.20 3.89
CA ILE A 184 -7.67 3.36 3.21
C ILE A 184 -9.19 3.19 3.04
N LEU A 185 -9.66 1.95 2.90
CA LEU A 185 -11.09 1.63 2.79
C LEU A 185 -11.84 1.76 4.11
N ILE A 186 -11.23 1.35 5.23
CA ILE A 186 -11.91 1.32 6.54
C ILE A 186 -11.72 2.59 7.37
N THR A 187 -10.72 3.41 7.04
CA THR A 187 -10.36 4.56 7.87
C THR A 187 -11.40 5.68 7.83
N LYS A 188 -11.68 6.24 9.00
CA LYS A 188 -12.65 7.34 9.16
C LYS A 188 -12.09 8.70 8.79
N ASN A 189 -10.79 8.92 9.02
CA ASN A 189 -10.15 10.21 8.81
C ASN A 189 -8.89 10.07 7.94
N LYS A 190 -9.06 10.30 6.64
CA LYS A 190 -7.96 10.26 5.67
C LYS A 190 -6.93 11.38 5.86
N ASN A 191 -7.29 12.46 6.56
CA ASN A 191 -6.42 13.61 6.82
C ASN A 191 -5.53 13.44 8.06
N GLU A 192 -5.56 12.31 8.73
CA GLU A 192 -4.61 12.02 9.80
C GLU A 192 -3.19 11.87 9.24
N LYS A 193 -2.18 12.41 9.94
CA LYS A 193 -0.77 12.33 9.52
C LYS A 193 -0.31 10.89 9.29
N ARG A 194 -0.74 9.94 10.14
CA ARG A 194 -0.49 8.49 10.01
C ARG A 194 -1.06 7.96 8.69
N ILE A 195 -2.35 8.22 8.43
CA ILE A 195 -3.03 7.73 7.23
C ILE A 195 -2.45 8.33 5.94
N ARG A 196 -2.11 9.62 5.93
CA ARG A 196 -1.41 10.24 4.78
C ARG A 196 -0.08 9.57 4.44
N ARG A 197 0.68 9.12 5.45
CA ARG A 197 1.92 8.36 5.22
C ARG A 197 1.63 7.00 4.57
N ILE A 198 0.58 6.31 5.01
CA ILE A 198 0.15 5.03 4.44
C ILE A 198 -0.31 5.22 2.99
N ILE A 199 -1.08 6.27 2.69
CA ILE A 199 -1.50 6.60 1.32
C ILE A 199 -0.29 6.80 0.42
N ARG A 200 0.69 7.62 0.82
CA ARG A 200 1.92 7.83 0.03
C ARG A 200 2.72 6.55 -0.17
N LYS A 201 2.87 5.73 0.89
CA LYS A 201 3.50 4.40 0.78
C LYS A 201 2.75 3.50 -0.20
N ARG A 202 1.41 3.59 -0.25
CA ARG A 202 0.61 2.78 -1.18
C ARG A 202 0.76 3.25 -2.62
N GLU A 203 0.73 4.57 -2.84
CA GLU A 203 0.92 5.20 -4.14
C GLU A 203 2.31 4.88 -4.70
N SER A 204 3.33 4.92 -3.84
CA SER A 204 4.71 4.57 -4.22
C SER A 204 4.83 3.11 -4.69
N LEU A 205 3.95 2.21 -4.25
CA LEU A 205 3.95 0.81 -4.68
C LEU A 205 3.22 0.56 -6.01
N GLU A 206 2.45 1.52 -6.53
CA GLU A 206 1.57 1.28 -7.69
C GLU A 206 2.36 0.87 -8.93
N GLU A 207 3.44 1.60 -9.23
CA GLU A 207 4.27 1.37 -10.42
C GLU A 207 5.00 0.02 -10.34
N VAL A 208 5.65 -0.29 -9.21
CA VAL A 208 6.37 -1.55 -9.03
C VAL A 208 5.41 -2.75 -9.10
N ILE A 209 4.24 -2.68 -8.47
CA ILE A 209 3.24 -3.76 -8.52
C ILE A 209 2.74 -3.95 -9.96
N ALA A 210 2.49 -2.87 -10.70
CA ALA A 210 2.04 -2.94 -12.08
C ALA A 210 3.08 -3.67 -12.95
N TYR A 211 4.34 -3.27 -12.90
CA TYR A 211 5.39 -3.91 -13.69
C TYR A 211 5.71 -5.33 -13.23
N GLU A 212 5.65 -5.63 -11.93
CA GLU A 212 5.78 -7.02 -11.45
C GLU A 212 4.68 -7.91 -11.99
N THR A 213 3.44 -7.40 -12.03
CA THR A 213 2.29 -8.11 -12.59
C THR A 213 2.48 -8.35 -14.08
N ILE A 214 2.92 -7.34 -14.84
CA ILE A 214 3.21 -7.46 -16.27
C ILE A 214 4.30 -8.51 -16.52
N ALA A 215 5.42 -8.42 -15.80
CA ALA A 215 6.53 -9.36 -15.92
C ALA A 215 6.08 -10.80 -15.63
N LYS A 216 5.40 -11.02 -14.49
CA LYS A 216 4.92 -12.33 -14.06
C LYS A 216 3.92 -12.95 -15.04
N ASN A 217 2.97 -12.15 -15.54
CA ASN A 217 1.97 -12.61 -16.49
C ASN A 217 2.62 -12.96 -17.83
N ASN A 218 3.48 -12.08 -18.36
CA ASN A 218 4.14 -12.29 -19.64
C ASN A 218 5.12 -13.47 -19.58
N ASP A 219 5.86 -13.64 -18.48
CA ASP A 219 6.72 -14.81 -18.26
C ASP A 219 5.90 -16.11 -18.27
N SER A 220 4.74 -16.09 -17.61
CA SER A 220 3.84 -17.25 -17.58
C SER A 220 3.29 -17.57 -18.97
N ILE A 221 2.85 -16.56 -19.72
CA ILE A 221 2.34 -16.71 -21.08
C ILE A 221 3.43 -17.26 -22.01
N LEU A 222 4.62 -16.66 -22.00
CA LEU A 222 5.75 -17.10 -22.84
C LEU A 222 6.23 -18.49 -22.45
N LYS A 223 6.23 -18.83 -21.16
CA LYS A 223 6.57 -20.18 -20.69
C LYS A 223 5.62 -21.21 -21.25
N VAL A 224 4.31 -20.96 -21.20
CA VAL A 224 3.29 -21.89 -21.72
C VAL A 224 3.33 -21.93 -23.26
N ALA A 225 3.51 -20.80 -23.93
CA ALA A 225 3.60 -20.73 -25.38
C ALA A 225 4.83 -21.49 -25.93
N ASN A 226 5.93 -21.54 -25.18
CA ASN A 226 7.13 -22.29 -25.53
C ASN A 226 7.04 -23.81 -25.26
N LEU A 227 5.99 -24.29 -24.58
CA LEU A 227 5.75 -25.72 -24.40
C LEU A 227 5.29 -26.37 -25.71
N THR A 228 5.58 -27.66 -25.87
CA THR A 228 5.01 -28.44 -26.97
C THR A 228 3.49 -28.62 -26.79
N LYS A 229 2.75 -28.86 -27.87
CA LYS A 229 1.28 -29.09 -27.81
C LYS A 229 0.85 -30.10 -26.73
N PRO A 230 1.44 -31.32 -26.62
CA PRO A 230 1.06 -32.26 -25.57
C PRO A 230 1.37 -31.76 -24.14
N GLU A 231 2.42 -30.95 -23.98
CA GLU A 231 2.76 -30.35 -22.69
C GLU A 231 1.81 -29.20 -22.32
N GLN A 232 1.35 -28.43 -23.30
CA GLN A 232 0.31 -27.41 -23.11
C GLN A 232 -1.00 -28.04 -22.65
N GLU A 233 -1.44 -29.12 -23.31
CA GLU A 233 -2.60 -29.92 -22.91
C GLU A 233 -2.48 -30.42 -21.48
N LEU A 234 -1.34 -31.03 -21.14
CA LEU A 234 -1.08 -31.53 -19.80
C LEU A 234 -1.08 -30.41 -18.74
N PHE A 235 -0.53 -29.24 -19.05
CA PHE A 235 -0.50 -28.09 -18.16
C PHE A 235 -1.92 -27.60 -17.83
N TYR A 236 -2.75 -27.38 -18.85
CA TYR A 236 -4.12 -26.91 -18.65
C TYR A 236 -5.04 -27.99 -18.07
N GLN A 237 -4.82 -29.27 -18.40
CA GLN A 237 -5.54 -30.38 -17.78
C GLN A 237 -5.30 -30.41 -16.27
N LYS A 238 -4.03 -30.29 -15.83
CA LYS A 238 -3.69 -30.17 -14.40
C LYS A 238 -4.36 -28.96 -13.75
N HIS A 239 -4.43 -27.83 -14.45
CA HIS A 239 -5.12 -26.65 -13.96
C HIS A 239 -6.63 -26.91 -13.79
N ILE A 240 -7.29 -27.47 -14.79
CA ILE A 240 -8.72 -27.83 -14.76
C ILE A 240 -9.01 -28.82 -13.62
N ASP A 241 -8.18 -29.84 -13.44
CA ASP A 241 -8.34 -30.81 -12.36
C ASP A 241 -8.18 -30.15 -10.98
N SER A 242 -7.27 -29.18 -10.85
CA SER A 242 -7.12 -28.40 -9.63
C SER A 242 -8.38 -27.55 -9.34
N LEU A 243 -8.98 -26.94 -10.38
CA LEU A 243 -10.22 -26.17 -10.25
C LEU A 243 -11.39 -27.07 -9.82
N LYS A 244 -11.52 -28.26 -10.41
CA LYS A 244 -12.55 -29.25 -10.04
C LYS A 244 -12.40 -29.67 -8.58
N LYS A 245 -11.17 -29.97 -8.13
CA LYS A 245 -10.89 -30.31 -6.71
C LYS A 245 -11.23 -29.17 -5.75
N ILE A 246 -10.89 -27.93 -6.09
CA ILE A 246 -11.21 -26.76 -5.25
C ILE A 246 -12.73 -26.61 -5.13
N GLU A 247 -13.46 -26.76 -6.24
CA GLU A 247 -14.93 -26.67 -6.25
C GLU A 247 -15.58 -27.82 -5.47
N GLU A 248 -15.05 -29.04 -5.56
CA GLU A 248 -15.50 -30.19 -4.79
C GLU A 248 -15.27 -29.99 -3.28
N ILE A 249 -14.09 -29.54 -2.87
CA ILE A 249 -13.79 -29.21 -1.47
C ILE A 249 -14.73 -28.10 -0.97
N ALA A 250 -15.01 -27.09 -1.79
CA ALA A 250 -15.94 -26.03 -1.45
C ALA A 250 -17.37 -26.56 -1.27
N LYS A 251 -17.83 -27.46 -2.15
CA LYS A 251 -19.13 -28.15 -2.04
C LYS A 251 -19.21 -28.98 -0.76
N ILE A 252 -18.20 -29.79 -0.45
CA ILE A 252 -18.16 -30.60 0.77
C ILE A 252 -18.18 -29.72 2.02
N LYS A 253 -17.41 -28.62 2.05
CA LYS A 253 -17.43 -27.66 3.17
C LYS A 253 -18.79 -27.00 3.32
N LEU A 254 -19.45 -26.67 2.22
CA LEU A 254 -20.80 -26.12 2.22
C LEU A 254 -21.80 -27.16 2.78
N GLU A 255 -21.78 -28.40 2.29
CA GLU A 255 -22.65 -29.48 2.78
C GLU A 255 -22.44 -29.78 4.27
N ASN A 256 -21.19 -29.79 4.74
CA ASN A 256 -20.88 -29.98 6.16
C ASN A 256 -21.35 -28.78 7.01
N SER A 257 -21.26 -27.57 6.47
CA SER A 257 -21.81 -26.36 7.12
C SER A 257 -23.35 -26.42 7.19
N LEU A 258 -24.01 -26.92 6.15
CA LEU A 258 -25.46 -27.12 6.11
C LEU A 258 -25.94 -28.22 7.06
N LYS A 259 -25.19 -29.33 7.17
CA LYS A 259 -25.47 -30.41 8.13
C LYS A 259 -25.27 -29.99 9.59
N THR A 260 -24.29 -29.12 9.86
CA THR A 260 -24.07 -28.57 11.20
C THR A 260 -25.09 -27.49 11.59
N THR A 261 -25.73 -26.82 10.61
CA THR A 261 -26.88 -25.93 10.87
C THR A 261 -28.22 -26.66 11.00
N ASN A 262 -28.35 -27.88 10.47
CA ASN A 262 -29.55 -28.73 10.66
C ASN A 262 -29.63 -29.40 12.05
N GLY A 263 -28.71 -29.09 12.97
CA GLY A 263 -28.74 -29.51 14.38
C GLY A 263 -29.75 -28.76 15.26
N PHE A 264 -30.50 -27.79 14.71
CA PHE A 264 -31.63 -27.15 15.38
C PHE A 264 -32.83 -27.09 14.44
N GLY A 265 -33.72 -28.08 14.55
CA GLY A 265 -35.05 -28.06 13.95
C GLY A 265 -35.28 -29.04 12.80
N VAL A 266 -34.80 -30.29 12.91
CA VAL A 266 -35.59 -31.40 12.36
C VAL A 266 -36.82 -31.51 13.26
N ALA A 267 -37.92 -30.92 12.81
CA ALA A 267 -39.23 -31.22 13.36
C ALA A 267 -39.43 -32.73 13.18
N ASN A 268 -39.24 -33.46 14.27
CA ASN A 268 -39.81 -34.78 14.40
C ASN A 268 -41.28 -34.68 14.03
N ASN A 269 -41.67 -35.57 13.13
CA ASN A 269 -43.03 -35.76 12.68
C ASN A 269 -43.85 -36.27 13.88
N ASP A 270 -44.26 -35.33 14.74
CA ASP A 270 -45.10 -35.62 15.90
C ASP A 270 -46.54 -35.29 15.55
N ASN A 271 -47.32 -36.36 15.39
CA ASN A 271 -48.75 -36.35 15.17
C ASN A 271 -49.46 -35.66 16.36
N THR A 272 -49.62 -34.34 16.33
CA THR A 272 -50.61 -33.67 17.16
C THR A 272 -51.33 -32.56 16.37
N VAL A 273 -52.63 -32.76 16.23
CA VAL A 273 -53.59 -31.84 15.64
C VAL A 273 -53.67 -30.56 16.48
N GLY A 274 -53.42 -29.39 15.86
CA GLY A 274 -53.87 -28.12 16.42
C GLY A 274 -53.00 -26.89 16.13
N LYS A 275 -53.62 -25.91 15.47
CA LYS A 275 -53.23 -24.49 15.30
C LYS A 275 -52.19 -24.14 14.24
N SER A 276 -52.75 -23.64 13.15
CA SER A 276 -52.23 -22.62 12.24
C SER A 276 -51.19 -21.67 12.86
N LYS A 277 -49.94 -21.76 12.36
CA LYS A 277 -49.05 -20.61 12.24
C LYS A 277 -48.50 -20.57 10.81
N SER A 278 -48.96 -19.55 10.10
CA SER A 278 -48.50 -19.09 8.79
C SER A 278 -47.00 -19.32 8.57
N GLY A 279 -46.65 -19.93 7.43
CA GLY A 279 -45.27 -20.02 6.96
C GLY A 279 -44.64 -18.63 6.94
N LYS A 280 -43.62 -18.41 7.76
CA LYS A 280 -42.86 -17.16 7.77
C LYS A 280 -42.21 -17.01 6.40
N PHE A 281 -42.57 -15.93 5.70
CA PHE A 281 -42.04 -15.57 4.39
C PHE A 281 -40.51 -15.68 4.34
N TYR A 282 -39.97 -16.23 3.25
CA TYR A 282 -38.58 -16.69 3.06
C TYR A 282 -37.51 -15.69 3.54
N PHE A 283 -37.75 -14.38 3.38
CA PHE A 283 -36.82 -13.31 3.77
C PHE A 283 -36.71 -13.05 5.28
N TYR A 284 -37.63 -13.58 6.11
CA TYR A 284 -37.58 -13.42 7.57
C TYR A 284 -36.74 -14.49 8.27
N ASN A 285 -36.23 -15.47 7.53
CA ASN A 285 -35.25 -16.41 8.03
C ASN A 285 -33.85 -15.81 7.78
N THR A 286 -33.20 -15.34 8.85
CA THR A 286 -31.89 -14.68 8.79
C THR A 286 -30.80 -15.56 8.16
N SER A 287 -30.89 -16.87 8.32
CA SER A 287 -29.93 -17.83 7.72
C SER A 287 -30.14 -17.98 6.22
N VAL A 288 -31.40 -18.04 5.78
CA VAL A 288 -31.78 -18.16 4.37
C VAL A 288 -31.57 -16.83 3.63
N ALA A 289 -31.83 -15.69 4.28
CA ALA A 289 -31.50 -14.37 3.74
C ALA A 289 -29.98 -14.16 3.63
N GLY A 290 -29.21 -14.62 4.62
CA GLY A 290 -27.75 -14.65 4.56
C GLY A 290 -27.23 -15.49 3.38
N PHE A 291 -27.82 -16.67 3.17
CA PHE A 291 -27.54 -17.54 2.03
C PHE A 291 -27.86 -16.87 0.69
N GLY A 292 -29.06 -16.29 0.54
CA GLY A 292 -29.46 -15.55 -0.66
C GLY A 292 -28.55 -14.37 -0.96
N LYS A 293 -28.05 -13.67 0.06
CA LYS A 293 -27.06 -12.59 -0.08
C LYS A 293 -25.72 -13.11 -0.60
N GLN A 294 -25.26 -14.27 -0.14
CA GLN A 294 -24.02 -14.88 -0.61
C GLN A 294 -24.14 -15.41 -2.04
N GLU A 295 -25.26 -16.05 -2.38
CA GLU A 295 -25.57 -16.50 -3.74
C GLU A 295 -25.69 -15.33 -4.71
N PHE A 296 -26.37 -14.25 -4.30
CA PHE A 296 -26.46 -13.01 -5.08
C PHE A 296 -25.07 -12.43 -5.33
N LYS A 297 -24.23 -12.35 -4.30
CA LYS A 297 -22.85 -11.88 -4.42
C LYS A 297 -21.99 -12.80 -5.29
N ARG A 298 -22.26 -14.10 -5.32
CA ARG A 298 -21.58 -15.07 -6.18
C ARG A 298 -21.98 -14.91 -7.65
N ALA A 299 -23.28 -14.76 -7.93
CA ALA A 299 -23.80 -14.64 -9.28
C ALA A 299 -23.56 -13.23 -9.89
N TRP A 300 -23.62 -12.19 -9.06
CA TRP A 300 -23.66 -10.80 -9.54
C TRP A 300 -22.56 -9.89 -8.97
N GLY A 301 -21.78 -10.34 -7.98
CA GLY A 301 -20.74 -9.53 -7.31
C GLY A 301 -21.28 -8.56 -6.26
N ASN A 302 -20.42 -7.67 -5.76
CA ASN A 302 -20.85 -6.54 -4.93
C ASN A 302 -21.45 -5.44 -5.83
N ARG A 303 -22.78 -5.35 -5.90
CA ARG A 303 -23.50 -4.31 -6.65
C ARG A 303 -24.00 -3.21 -5.72
N ALA A 304 -23.92 -1.95 -6.19
CA ALA A 304 -24.57 -0.82 -5.51
C ALA A 304 -26.10 -0.90 -5.69
N LEU A 305 -26.83 -0.29 -4.77
CA LEU A 305 -28.29 -0.16 -4.86
C LEU A 305 -28.61 0.96 -5.85
N ASP A 306 -29.05 0.61 -7.04
CA ASP A 306 -29.40 1.55 -8.12
C ASP A 306 -30.48 0.94 -9.02
N ASP A 307 -31.24 1.78 -9.72
CA ASP A 307 -32.28 1.32 -10.64
C ASP A 307 -31.66 0.63 -11.86
N ASN A 308 -32.32 -0.42 -12.37
CA ASN A 308 -31.82 -1.24 -13.48
C ASN A 308 -30.46 -1.92 -13.21
N TRP A 309 -30.15 -2.24 -11.95
CA TRP A 309 -28.88 -2.88 -11.52
C TRP A 309 -28.51 -4.16 -12.30
N ARG A 310 -29.49 -4.87 -12.87
CA ARG A 310 -29.28 -6.06 -13.72
C ARG A 310 -28.64 -5.74 -15.07
N LEU A 311 -28.88 -4.55 -15.62
CA LEU A 311 -28.36 -4.09 -16.91
C LEU A 311 -27.09 -3.23 -16.75
N SER A 312 -26.87 -2.66 -15.56
CA SER A 312 -25.69 -1.83 -15.29
C SER A 312 -24.45 -2.70 -15.04
N ALA A 313 -23.83 -3.24 -16.08
CA ALA A 313 -22.47 -3.76 -16.02
C ALA A 313 -21.42 -2.64 -15.88
N LYS A 314 -21.65 -1.63 -15.03
CA LYS A 314 -20.61 -0.68 -14.66
C LYS A 314 -19.72 -1.35 -13.62
N LYS A 315 -18.60 -1.93 -14.07
CA LYS A 315 -17.42 -2.10 -13.21
C LYS A 315 -17.13 -0.73 -12.59
N SER A 316 -16.94 -0.70 -11.28
CA SER A 316 -16.34 0.44 -10.60
C SER A 316 -14.93 0.61 -11.15
N ILE A 317 -14.82 1.41 -12.22
CA ILE A 317 -13.56 1.97 -12.66
C ILE A 317 -13.39 3.19 -11.77
N THR A 318 -12.63 3.04 -10.68
CA THR A 318 -11.93 4.16 -10.08
C THR A 318 -11.03 4.73 -11.18
N LYS A 319 -11.52 5.77 -11.86
CA LYS A 319 -10.71 6.62 -12.75
C LYS A 319 -9.77 7.42 -11.85
N ASN A 320 -8.59 6.88 -11.57
CA ASN A 320 -7.42 7.70 -11.28
C ASN A 320 -6.71 7.97 -12.62
N PRO A 321 -6.49 9.24 -13.01
CA PRO A 321 -5.95 9.60 -14.32
C PRO A 321 -4.41 9.42 -14.47
N LYS A 322 -3.74 8.71 -13.55
CA LYS A 322 -2.30 8.37 -13.67
C LYS A 322 -2.04 6.89 -13.96
N LYS A 323 -2.90 6.27 -14.77
CA LYS A 323 -2.72 4.85 -15.11
C LYS A 323 -1.93 4.74 -16.41
N ILE A 324 -0.78 4.07 -16.32
CA ILE A 324 -0.11 3.44 -17.45
C ILE A 324 -1.20 2.81 -18.32
N GLU A 325 -1.35 3.26 -19.57
CA GLU A 325 -2.26 2.66 -20.55
C GLU A 325 -1.76 1.25 -20.88
N ILE A 326 -2.06 0.31 -19.99
CA ILE A 326 -2.02 -1.09 -20.31
C ILE A 326 -3.19 -1.28 -21.28
N LEU A 327 -2.88 -1.53 -22.55
CA LEU A 327 -3.80 -2.07 -23.55
C LEU A 327 -4.30 -3.45 -23.06
N ALA A 328 -5.17 -3.43 -22.06
CA ALA A 328 -5.89 -4.59 -21.61
C ALA A 328 -7.00 -4.82 -22.63
N ALA A 329 -6.73 -5.67 -23.62
CA ALA A 329 -7.81 -6.30 -24.37
C ALA A 329 -8.83 -6.85 -23.35
N GLU A 330 -10.11 -6.55 -23.56
CA GLU A 330 -11.19 -7.09 -22.73
C GLU A 330 -11.16 -8.62 -22.80
N ASN A 331 -10.44 -9.24 -21.87
CA ASN A 331 -10.46 -10.68 -21.69
C ASN A 331 -11.79 -11.07 -21.03
N THR A 332 -12.82 -11.22 -21.86
CA THR A 332 -14.08 -11.86 -21.47
C THR A 332 -13.80 -13.36 -21.27
N PHE A 333 -13.46 -13.72 -20.04
CA PHE A 333 -13.35 -15.13 -19.65
C PHE A 333 -14.77 -15.68 -19.47
N ASP A 334 -15.19 -16.57 -20.38
CA ASP A 334 -16.44 -17.31 -20.28
C ASP A 334 -16.34 -18.35 -19.16
N THR A 335 -17.04 -18.09 -18.06
CA THR A 335 -17.06 -18.96 -16.89
C THR A 335 -17.74 -20.31 -17.15
N SER A 336 -18.55 -20.43 -18.20
CA SER A 336 -19.19 -21.70 -18.58
C SER A 336 -18.18 -22.70 -19.12
N LYS A 337 -17.13 -22.21 -19.79
CA LYS A 337 -16.08 -23.01 -20.43
C LYS A 337 -14.86 -23.25 -19.54
N LYS A 338 -14.94 -22.94 -18.25
CA LYS A 338 -13.83 -23.06 -17.30
C LYS A 338 -13.25 -24.49 -17.17
N TYR A 339 -13.99 -25.51 -17.62
CA TYR A 339 -13.57 -26.92 -17.59
C TYR A 339 -13.25 -27.49 -18.97
N GLU A 340 -13.35 -26.68 -20.03
CA GLU A 340 -13.07 -27.10 -21.40
C GLU A 340 -11.59 -26.85 -21.72
N LEU A 341 -10.86 -27.91 -22.06
CA LEU A 341 -9.43 -27.83 -22.36
C LEU A 341 -9.16 -26.98 -23.61
N ASP A 342 -9.92 -27.21 -24.68
CA ASP A 342 -9.79 -26.52 -25.97
C ASP A 342 -9.95 -24.99 -25.85
N TYR A 343 -10.76 -24.55 -24.90
CA TYR A 343 -10.97 -23.14 -24.62
C TYR A 343 -9.71 -22.44 -24.09
N TYR A 344 -8.88 -23.14 -23.30
CA TYR A 344 -7.59 -22.60 -22.85
C TYR A 344 -6.54 -22.64 -23.95
N ILE A 345 -6.47 -23.76 -24.69
CA ILE A 345 -5.46 -23.96 -25.75
C ILE A 345 -5.65 -22.94 -26.88
N SER A 346 -6.89 -22.70 -27.31
CA SER A 346 -7.20 -21.74 -28.37
C SER A 346 -6.84 -20.28 -28.03
N ARG A 347 -6.62 -19.97 -26.75
CA ARG A 347 -6.22 -18.62 -26.27
C ARG A 347 -4.72 -18.46 -26.10
N ILE A 348 -3.92 -19.51 -26.29
CA ILE A 348 -2.46 -19.40 -26.24
C ILE A 348 -2.00 -18.61 -27.48
N PRO A 349 -1.28 -17.49 -27.31
CA PRO A 349 -0.75 -16.75 -28.45
C PRO A 349 0.23 -17.63 -29.25
N SER A 350 -0.06 -17.83 -30.53
CA SER A 350 0.81 -18.59 -31.46
C SER A 350 1.39 -17.72 -32.57
N GLU A 351 0.79 -16.55 -32.83
CA GLU A 351 1.29 -15.60 -33.83
C GLU A 351 2.59 -14.95 -33.36
N LYS A 352 3.61 -14.95 -34.22
CA LYS A 352 4.91 -14.34 -33.95
C LYS A 352 4.79 -12.87 -33.51
N LYS A 353 3.94 -12.09 -34.17
CA LYS A 353 3.70 -10.68 -33.83
C LYS A 353 3.15 -10.50 -32.41
N ALA A 354 2.25 -11.39 -31.97
CA ALA A 354 1.69 -11.36 -30.62
C ALA A 354 2.76 -11.73 -29.58
N LEU A 355 3.56 -12.77 -29.85
CA LEU A 355 4.67 -13.18 -28.99
C LEU A 355 5.75 -12.09 -28.88
N ASP A 356 6.14 -11.47 -30.00
CA ASP A 356 7.11 -10.37 -30.02
C ASP A 356 6.64 -9.17 -29.19
N SER A 357 5.34 -8.86 -29.23
CA SER A 357 4.73 -7.80 -28.41
C SER A 357 4.80 -8.14 -26.91
N ILE A 358 4.49 -9.38 -26.53
CA ILE A 358 4.56 -9.85 -25.14
C ILE A 358 6.01 -9.83 -24.63
N ILE A 359 6.97 -10.24 -25.47
CA ILE A 359 8.41 -10.18 -25.18
C ILE A 359 8.85 -8.73 -24.96
N LEU A 360 8.41 -7.79 -25.80
CA LEU A 360 8.74 -6.38 -25.65
C LEU A 360 8.21 -5.81 -24.33
N LEU A 361 6.94 -6.07 -24.01
CA LEU A 361 6.32 -5.63 -22.75
C LEU A 361 6.99 -6.24 -21.53
N ARG A 362 7.35 -7.54 -21.59
CA ARG A 362 8.14 -8.18 -20.54
C ARG A 362 9.48 -7.48 -20.37
N ASN A 363 10.21 -7.28 -21.46
CA ASN A 363 11.56 -6.71 -21.41
C ASN A 363 11.54 -5.27 -20.85
N ASP A 364 10.57 -4.46 -21.26
CA ASP A 364 10.35 -3.13 -20.68
C ASP A 364 10.04 -3.20 -19.17
N ALA A 365 9.13 -4.09 -18.76
CA ALA A 365 8.80 -4.28 -17.35
C ALA A 365 10.02 -4.67 -16.51
N TYR A 366 10.86 -5.60 -16.98
CA TYR A 366 12.09 -5.98 -16.28
C TYR A 366 13.09 -4.81 -16.16
N TYR A 367 13.24 -4.01 -17.21
CA TYR A 367 14.09 -2.82 -17.20
C TYR A 367 13.60 -1.79 -16.18
N LYS A 368 12.30 -1.47 -16.23
CA LYS A 368 11.65 -0.54 -15.31
C LYS A 368 11.73 -1.02 -13.88
N LEU A 369 11.48 -2.31 -13.61
CA LEU A 369 11.64 -2.90 -12.29
C LEU A 369 13.07 -2.74 -11.76
N GLY A 370 14.08 -3.01 -12.60
CA GLY A 370 15.49 -2.82 -12.21
C GLY A 370 15.79 -1.39 -11.75
N ILE A 371 15.26 -0.39 -12.47
CA ILE A 371 15.42 1.02 -12.11
C ILE A 371 14.63 1.36 -10.84
N ILE A 372 13.36 0.96 -10.76
CA ILE A 372 12.49 1.25 -9.61
C ILE A 372 13.07 0.66 -8.33
N TYR A 373 13.51 -0.61 -8.36
CA TYR A 373 14.14 -1.24 -7.20
C TYR A 373 15.40 -0.48 -6.75
N LYS A 374 16.21 0.03 -7.70
CA LYS A 374 17.41 0.81 -7.40
C LYS A 374 17.09 2.19 -6.83
N GLU A 375 16.31 3.00 -7.56
CA GLU A 375 16.14 4.44 -7.27
C GLU A 375 15.12 4.69 -6.14
N GLN A 376 14.05 3.88 -6.09
CA GLN A 376 12.91 4.16 -5.22
C GLN A 376 12.96 3.37 -3.90
N PHE A 377 13.47 2.13 -3.96
CA PHE A 377 13.47 1.22 -2.81
C PHE A 377 14.87 0.90 -2.28
N ASN A 378 15.94 1.29 -2.99
CA ASN A 378 17.33 0.94 -2.67
C ASN A 378 17.57 -0.58 -2.50
N GLU A 379 16.74 -1.40 -3.17
CA GLU A 379 16.82 -2.85 -3.18
C GLU A 379 17.81 -3.32 -4.25
N TYR A 380 19.09 -3.02 -4.05
CA TYR A 380 20.15 -3.20 -5.05
C TYR A 380 20.29 -4.64 -5.55
N GLN A 381 20.15 -5.63 -4.67
CA GLN A 381 20.25 -7.04 -5.06
C GLN A 381 19.10 -7.44 -6.00
N LEU A 382 17.87 -7.06 -5.67
CA LEU A 382 16.71 -7.34 -6.53
C LEU A 382 16.78 -6.57 -7.84
N ALA A 383 17.24 -5.31 -7.81
CA ALA A 383 17.48 -4.52 -9.00
C ALA A 383 18.45 -5.22 -9.96
N ALA A 384 19.58 -5.71 -9.44
CA ALA A 384 20.56 -6.48 -10.21
C ALA A 384 19.92 -7.74 -10.81
N ASP A 385 19.21 -8.53 -10.00
CA ASP A 385 18.57 -9.77 -10.46
C ASP A 385 17.59 -9.54 -11.63
N LYS A 386 16.81 -8.45 -11.60
CA LYS A 386 15.89 -8.13 -12.71
C LYS A 386 16.65 -7.75 -13.98
N LEU A 387 17.68 -6.92 -13.86
CA LEU A 387 18.48 -6.48 -15.01
C LEU A 387 19.33 -7.61 -15.62
N GLU A 388 19.92 -8.48 -14.79
CA GLU A 388 20.66 -9.66 -15.27
C GLU A 388 19.73 -10.66 -15.97
N LYS A 389 18.53 -10.91 -15.42
CA LYS A 389 17.51 -11.71 -16.11
C LYS A 389 17.14 -11.10 -17.45
N LEU A 390 16.99 -9.78 -17.52
CA LEU A 390 16.72 -9.10 -18.79
C LEU A 390 17.84 -9.33 -19.80
N LEU A 391 19.12 -9.23 -19.40
CA LEU A 391 20.25 -9.53 -20.29
C LEU A 391 20.21 -10.98 -20.80
N SER A 392 19.81 -11.94 -19.96
CA SER A 392 19.68 -13.34 -20.36
C SER A 392 18.61 -13.58 -21.45
N PHE A 393 17.68 -12.64 -21.63
CA PHE A 393 16.64 -12.72 -22.66
C PHE A 393 17.06 -12.13 -24.01
N ASN A 394 18.32 -11.74 -24.20
CA ASN A 394 18.83 -11.08 -25.40
C ASN A 394 17.95 -9.88 -25.81
N PRO A 395 17.90 -8.82 -24.99
CA PRO A 395 17.08 -7.65 -25.27
C PRO A 395 17.61 -6.92 -26.51
N LYS A 396 16.81 -5.98 -27.04
CA LYS A 396 17.22 -5.13 -28.17
C LYS A 396 18.57 -4.47 -27.85
N GLU A 397 19.44 -4.38 -28.85
CA GLU A 397 20.81 -3.85 -28.71
C GLU A 397 20.86 -2.48 -28.02
N LYS A 398 19.89 -1.61 -28.31
CA LYS A 398 19.74 -0.28 -27.69
C LYS A 398 19.60 -0.31 -26.16
N LEU A 399 19.12 -1.40 -25.57
CA LEU A 399 18.95 -1.55 -24.13
C LEU A 399 20.18 -2.16 -23.45
N ILE A 400 21.05 -2.85 -24.19
CA ILE A 400 22.22 -3.56 -23.63
C ILE A 400 23.15 -2.57 -22.92
N LEU A 401 23.50 -1.46 -23.57
CA LEU A 401 24.39 -0.45 -23.00
C LEU A 401 23.82 0.18 -21.71
N PRO A 402 22.58 0.73 -21.68
CA PRO A 402 21.97 1.23 -20.45
C PRO A 402 21.89 0.21 -19.32
N ILE A 403 21.55 -1.05 -19.63
CA ILE A 403 21.46 -2.12 -18.62
C ILE A 403 22.82 -2.38 -17.97
N ASN A 404 23.89 -2.52 -18.77
CA ASN A 404 25.24 -2.76 -18.24
C ASN A 404 25.73 -1.58 -17.38
N TYR A 405 25.43 -0.35 -17.77
CA TYR A 405 25.74 0.82 -16.94
C TYR A 405 24.99 0.82 -15.60
N HIS A 406 23.69 0.50 -15.62
CA HIS A 406 22.91 0.40 -14.40
C HIS A 406 23.40 -0.75 -13.50
N LEU A 407 23.77 -1.89 -14.06
CA LEU A 407 24.36 -3.01 -13.32
C LEU A 407 25.70 -2.62 -12.68
N TYR A 408 26.56 -1.88 -13.40
CA TYR A 408 27.78 -1.31 -12.83
C TYR A 408 27.49 -0.46 -11.58
N LYS A 409 26.57 0.51 -11.70
CA LYS A 409 26.17 1.40 -10.59
C LYS A 409 25.52 0.63 -9.43
N ILE A 410 24.69 -0.37 -9.71
CA ILE A 410 24.02 -1.18 -8.70
C ILE A 410 25.06 -1.98 -7.91
N TYR A 411 25.93 -2.74 -8.60
CA TYR A 411 26.93 -3.57 -7.97
C TYR A 411 28.02 -2.77 -7.23
N ALA A 412 28.27 -1.52 -7.62
CA ALA A 412 29.18 -0.65 -6.89
C ALA A 412 28.81 -0.47 -5.39
N ASN A 413 27.54 -0.72 -5.02
CA ASN A 413 27.09 -0.62 -3.63
C ASN A 413 27.42 -1.85 -2.77
N PHE A 414 27.70 -3.02 -3.36
CA PHE A 414 27.83 -4.27 -2.58
C PHE A 414 28.73 -5.38 -3.17
N ASP A 415 29.15 -5.31 -4.44
CA ASP A 415 30.02 -6.29 -5.11
C ASP A 415 30.90 -5.59 -6.17
N GLU A 416 32.11 -5.22 -5.78
CA GLU A 416 33.06 -4.50 -6.64
C GLU A 416 33.52 -5.33 -7.85
N LEU A 417 33.68 -6.65 -7.69
CA LEU A 417 34.12 -7.53 -8.77
C LEU A 417 33.11 -7.57 -9.90
N ARG A 418 31.82 -7.75 -9.57
CA ARG A 418 30.75 -7.70 -10.58
C ARG A 418 30.58 -6.29 -11.14
N SER A 419 30.71 -5.26 -10.31
CA SER A 419 30.68 -3.87 -10.78
C SER A 419 31.73 -3.65 -11.88
N ASN A 420 32.97 -4.05 -11.63
CA ASN A 420 34.08 -3.94 -12.59
C ASN A 420 33.83 -4.75 -13.86
N LYS A 421 33.25 -5.96 -13.76
CA LYS A 421 32.84 -6.74 -14.94
C LYS A 421 31.90 -5.94 -15.85
N TYR A 422 30.85 -5.33 -15.30
CA TYR A 422 29.89 -4.56 -16.09
C TYR A 422 30.46 -3.22 -16.58
N ARG A 423 31.33 -2.60 -15.78
CA ARG A 423 32.12 -1.43 -16.18
C ARG A 423 32.93 -1.71 -17.44
N ASP A 424 33.67 -2.81 -17.46
CA ASP A 424 34.55 -3.18 -18.57
C ASP A 424 33.75 -3.47 -19.84
N VAL A 425 32.55 -4.04 -19.73
CA VAL A 425 31.63 -4.19 -20.88
C VAL A 425 31.26 -2.83 -21.47
N VAL A 426 30.94 -1.84 -20.65
CA VAL A 426 30.57 -0.49 -21.13
C VAL A 426 31.76 0.20 -21.77
N VAL A 427 32.93 0.19 -21.11
CA VAL A 427 34.12 0.90 -21.57
C VAL A 427 34.72 0.26 -22.83
N ASN A 428 34.82 -1.07 -22.87
CA ASN A 428 35.47 -1.76 -23.99
C ASN A 428 34.58 -1.88 -25.22
N ASN A 429 33.28 -2.13 -25.05
CA ASN A 429 32.37 -2.33 -26.18
C ASN A 429 31.69 -1.04 -26.64
N TYR A 430 31.63 0.00 -25.80
CA TYR A 430 30.97 1.27 -26.10
C TYR A 430 31.80 2.49 -25.67
N PRO A 431 33.08 2.60 -26.08
CA PRO A 431 34.01 3.64 -25.61
C PRO A 431 33.55 5.07 -25.91
N ASP A 432 32.87 5.29 -27.04
CA ASP A 432 32.37 6.62 -27.45
C ASP A 432 31.05 7.01 -26.80
N SER A 433 30.47 6.14 -25.95
CA SER A 433 29.20 6.42 -25.31
C SER A 433 29.35 7.37 -24.13
N ARG A 434 28.31 8.18 -23.87
CA ARG A 434 28.21 9.01 -22.65
C ARG A 434 28.39 8.17 -21.38
N TYR A 435 27.95 6.91 -21.37
CA TYR A 435 28.13 6.04 -20.20
C TYR A 435 29.60 5.65 -19.98
N ALA A 436 30.36 5.37 -21.04
CA ALA A 436 31.79 5.09 -20.94
C ALA A 436 32.59 6.33 -20.51
N SER A 437 32.24 7.52 -21.02
CA SER A 437 32.88 8.77 -20.56
C SER A 437 32.59 9.07 -19.08
N ILE A 438 31.37 8.76 -18.60
CA ILE A 438 31.01 8.84 -17.17
C ILE A 438 31.87 7.93 -16.30
N ILE A 439 32.11 6.70 -16.76
CA ILE A 439 32.90 5.72 -16.02
C ILE A 439 34.39 6.09 -15.99
N LEU A 440 34.92 6.57 -17.12
CA LEU A 440 36.35 6.86 -17.27
C LEU A 440 36.79 8.16 -16.60
N ASN A 441 35.88 9.14 -16.47
CA ASN A 441 36.18 10.46 -15.88
C ASN A 441 35.20 10.82 -14.74
N PRO A 442 35.17 10.05 -13.63
CA PRO A 442 34.22 10.29 -12.55
C PRO A 442 34.40 11.69 -11.92
N ASP A 443 35.62 12.22 -11.84
CA ASP A 443 35.92 13.49 -11.17
C ASP A 443 35.58 14.74 -12.00
N GLN A 444 35.64 14.68 -13.34
CA GLN A 444 35.19 15.79 -14.19
C GLN A 444 33.65 15.95 -14.16
N ILE A 445 32.98 14.87 -13.77
CA ILE A 445 31.54 14.73 -13.82
C ILE A 445 30.93 14.94 -12.43
N ALA A 446 31.61 14.59 -11.34
CA ALA A 446 31.20 14.97 -9.98
C ALA A 446 31.03 16.50 -9.78
N THR A 447 31.75 17.33 -10.54
CA THR A 447 31.55 18.80 -10.56
C THR A 447 30.41 19.29 -11.47
N THR A 448 29.86 18.45 -12.35
CA THR A 448 28.87 18.84 -13.36
C THR A 448 27.54 18.06 -13.30
N GLU A 449 27.48 16.88 -12.68
CA GLU A 449 26.32 15.96 -12.76
C GLU A 449 25.10 16.40 -11.93
N ASP A 450 25.26 17.13 -10.82
CA ASP A 450 24.10 17.58 -10.03
C ASP A 450 23.58 18.97 -10.37
N LYS A 451 24.36 19.79 -11.10
CA LYS A 451 23.97 21.19 -11.41
C LYS A 451 23.62 21.44 -12.87
N ASN A 452 24.15 20.65 -13.80
CA ASN A 452 24.00 20.92 -15.23
C ASN A 452 23.24 19.84 -16.02
N SER A 453 22.66 18.82 -15.36
CA SER A 453 21.75 17.90 -16.07
C SER A 453 20.49 18.67 -16.51
N PRO A 454 19.87 18.30 -17.64
CA PRO A 454 18.65 18.95 -18.10
C PRO A 454 17.57 18.97 -17.00
N GLU A 455 17.40 17.85 -16.30
CA GLU A 455 16.46 17.72 -15.19
C GLU A 455 16.87 18.54 -13.96
N ALA A 456 18.15 18.64 -13.61
CA ALA A 456 18.60 19.47 -12.50
C ALA A 456 18.44 20.96 -12.80
N ILE A 457 18.77 21.40 -14.02
CA ILE A 457 18.56 22.79 -14.45
C ILE A 457 17.06 23.12 -14.48
N TYR A 458 16.23 22.19 -14.96
CA TYR A 458 14.78 22.33 -14.89
C TYR A 458 14.29 22.45 -13.45
N ASN A 459 14.73 21.56 -12.54
CA ASN A 459 14.33 21.59 -11.14
C ASN A 459 14.80 22.87 -10.43
N ASP A 460 16.01 23.34 -10.72
CA ASP A 460 16.55 24.59 -10.17
C ASP A 460 15.76 25.81 -10.69
N ALA A 461 15.42 25.84 -11.98
CA ALA A 461 14.56 26.86 -12.55
C ALA A 461 13.12 26.81 -11.99
N TYR A 462 12.59 25.60 -11.75
CA TYR A 462 11.29 25.39 -11.15
C TYR A 462 11.26 25.82 -9.67
N CYS A 463 12.31 25.54 -8.91
CA CYS A 463 12.46 26.05 -7.54
C CYS A 463 12.43 27.58 -7.52
N ASP A 464 13.17 28.26 -8.42
CA ASP A 464 13.11 29.72 -8.52
C ASP A 464 11.69 30.21 -8.88
N PHE A 465 10.97 29.48 -9.73
CA PHE A 465 9.58 29.79 -10.06
C PHE A 465 8.64 29.64 -8.84
N ASP A 466 8.77 28.55 -8.08
CA ASP A 466 7.96 28.26 -6.88
C ASP A 466 8.20 29.29 -5.76
N PHE A 467 9.45 29.70 -5.58
CA PHE A 467 9.85 30.79 -4.68
C PHE A 467 9.61 32.20 -5.25
N GLN A 468 8.89 32.33 -6.37
CA GLN A 468 8.49 33.60 -7.01
C GLN A 468 9.65 34.47 -7.54
N HIS A 469 10.83 33.89 -7.74
CA HIS A 469 12.00 34.55 -8.35
C HIS A 469 11.94 34.49 -9.89
N TYR A 470 10.89 35.09 -10.47
CA TYR A 470 10.55 34.91 -11.88
C TYR A 470 11.63 35.38 -12.86
N ASP A 471 12.37 36.46 -12.56
CA ASP A 471 13.45 36.94 -13.44
C ASP A 471 14.62 35.95 -13.50
N ARG A 472 14.97 35.33 -12.36
CA ARG A 472 16.01 34.29 -12.29
C ARG A 472 15.58 33.01 -12.99
N ALA A 473 14.34 32.58 -12.74
CA ALA A 473 13.75 31.43 -13.43
C ALA A 473 13.75 31.63 -14.95
N SER A 474 13.34 32.82 -15.43
CA SER A 474 13.31 33.15 -16.87
C SER A 474 14.70 33.05 -17.51
N GLN A 475 15.73 33.60 -16.87
CA GLN A 475 17.11 33.54 -17.39
C GLN A 475 17.64 32.10 -17.43
N LYS A 476 17.37 31.30 -16.39
CA LYS A 476 17.76 29.89 -16.34
C LYS A 476 17.08 29.08 -17.44
N VAL A 477 15.77 29.26 -17.63
CA VAL A 477 14.99 28.56 -18.66
C VAL A 477 15.44 28.95 -20.07
N GLU A 478 15.63 30.24 -20.36
CA GLU A 478 16.10 30.66 -21.69
C GLU A 478 17.51 30.15 -22.02
N LYS A 479 18.38 30.07 -21.02
CA LYS A 479 19.71 29.48 -21.18
C LYS A 479 19.62 27.97 -21.40
N ALA A 480 18.76 27.28 -20.66
CA ALA A 480 18.54 25.83 -20.77
C ALA A 480 17.97 25.44 -22.15
N ILE A 481 17.00 26.21 -22.67
CA ILE A 481 16.40 25.97 -23.99
C ILE A 481 17.48 26.01 -25.09
N LYS A 482 18.36 27.02 -25.06
CA LYS A 482 19.48 27.15 -26.01
C LYS A 482 20.55 26.06 -25.84
N GLN A 483 20.72 25.56 -24.62
CA GLN A 483 21.71 24.55 -24.31
C GLN A 483 21.26 23.14 -24.73
N PHE A 484 19.95 22.87 -24.71
CA PHE A 484 19.37 21.54 -24.90
C PHE A 484 18.50 21.41 -26.16
N GLU A 485 18.76 22.22 -27.20
CA GLU A 485 17.89 22.38 -28.39
C GLU A 485 17.46 21.08 -29.11
N SER A 486 18.15 19.95 -28.88
CA SER A 486 17.84 18.63 -29.46
C SER A 486 17.44 17.55 -28.44
N GLU A 487 17.20 17.94 -27.18
CA GLU A 487 16.86 17.00 -26.10
C GLU A 487 15.35 16.94 -25.82
N ALA A 488 14.89 15.81 -25.27
CA ALA A 488 13.48 15.56 -24.99
C ALA A 488 12.88 16.45 -23.89
N ILE A 489 13.69 17.23 -23.16
CA ILE A 489 13.22 18.11 -22.08
C ILE A 489 12.68 19.46 -22.56
N ILE A 490 12.95 19.83 -23.81
CA ILE A 490 12.59 21.15 -24.36
C ILE A 490 11.09 21.48 -24.20
N PRO A 491 10.14 20.57 -24.47
CA PRO A 491 8.72 20.86 -24.25
C PRO A 491 8.40 21.26 -22.80
N LYS A 492 9.07 20.68 -21.81
CA LYS A 492 8.91 21.03 -20.39
C LYS A 492 9.46 22.41 -20.07
N LEU A 493 10.64 22.74 -20.60
CA LEU A 493 11.26 24.06 -20.41
C LEU A 493 10.43 25.17 -21.06
N GLU A 494 9.91 24.93 -22.27
CA GLU A 494 9.03 25.90 -22.97
C GLU A 494 7.67 26.06 -22.27
N LEU A 495 7.13 24.99 -21.67
CA LEU A 495 5.93 25.08 -20.85
C LEU A 495 6.17 25.89 -19.55
N LEU A 496 7.29 25.64 -18.85
CA LEU A 496 7.67 26.42 -17.67
C LEU A 496 7.89 27.90 -18.00
N LYS A 497 8.48 28.20 -19.17
CA LYS A 497 8.61 29.57 -19.69
C LYS A 497 7.24 30.23 -19.87
N ALA A 498 6.25 29.50 -20.37
CA ALA A 498 4.89 30.04 -20.50
C ALA A 498 4.32 30.43 -19.12
N TYR A 499 4.46 29.58 -18.10
CA TYR A 499 4.02 29.92 -16.74
C TYR A 499 4.74 31.12 -16.14
N ILE A 500 6.05 31.26 -16.36
CA ILE A 500 6.82 32.44 -15.94
C ILE A 500 6.31 33.70 -16.64
N GLN A 501 6.00 33.62 -17.94
CA GLN A 501 5.45 34.76 -18.70
C GLN A 501 4.07 35.18 -18.24
N MET A 502 3.24 34.24 -17.77
CA MET A 502 1.96 34.60 -17.17
C MET A 502 2.12 35.51 -15.95
N LYS A 503 3.09 35.18 -15.08
CA LYS A 503 3.34 35.93 -13.84
C LYS A 503 4.01 37.28 -14.06
N THR A 504 4.85 37.39 -15.11
CA THR A 504 5.65 38.60 -15.37
C THR A 504 5.03 39.54 -16.40
N LYS A 505 4.34 39.01 -17.42
CA LYS A 505 3.84 39.76 -18.59
C LYS A 505 2.32 39.66 -18.78
N GLY A 506 1.64 38.83 -17.99
CA GLY A 506 0.18 38.69 -18.00
C GLY A 506 -0.36 37.73 -19.07
N THR A 507 -1.69 37.69 -19.15
CA THR A 507 -2.46 36.66 -19.89
C THR A 507 -2.22 36.64 -21.39
N LYS A 508 -1.96 37.80 -22.01
CA LYS A 508 -1.70 37.88 -23.45
C LYS A 508 -0.42 37.15 -23.86
N SER A 509 0.69 37.42 -23.14
CA SER A 509 1.98 36.75 -23.37
C SER A 509 1.89 35.24 -23.06
N PHE A 510 1.09 34.86 -22.07
CA PHE A 510 0.87 33.46 -21.73
C PHE A 510 0.14 32.68 -22.84
N LYS A 511 -0.92 33.25 -23.43
CA LYS A 511 -1.65 32.63 -24.55
C LYS A 511 -0.74 32.41 -25.76
N GLU A 512 0.10 33.40 -26.07
CA GLU A 512 1.08 33.32 -27.17
C GLU A 512 2.12 32.22 -26.92
N ALA A 513 2.66 32.14 -25.69
CA ALA A 513 3.63 31.11 -25.32
C ALA A 513 3.05 29.69 -25.28
N LEU A 514 1.83 29.51 -24.75
CA LEU A 514 1.16 28.21 -24.76
C LEU A 514 0.81 27.77 -26.19
N SER A 515 0.42 28.71 -27.06
CA SER A 515 0.14 28.42 -28.46
C SER A 515 1.41 27.96 -29.19
N PHE A 516 2.56 28.55 -28.88
CA PHE A 516 3.85 28.08 -29.35
C PHE A 516 4.12 26.63 -28.90
N VAL A 517 3.96 26.31 -27.60
CA VAL A 517 4.18 24.94 -27.09
C VAL A 517 3.24 23.93 -27.76
N ALA A 518 1.96 24.28 -27.91
CA ALA A 518 0.95 23.43 -28.55
C ALA A 518 1.26 23.15 -30.03
N LEU A 519 1.73 24.16 -30.78
CA LEU A 519 2.04 24.04 -32.20
C LEU A 519 3.39 23.37 -32.47
N SER A 520 4.39 23.65 -31.64
CA SER A 520 5.75 23.12 -31.81
C SER A 520 5.89 21.69 -31.29
N TYR A 521 5.10 21.28 -30.29
CA TYR A 521 5.23 19.96 -29.64
C TYR A 521 3.91 19.17 -29.50
N PRO A 522 3.09 19.04 -30.56
CA PRO A 522 1.72 18.51 -30.48
C PRO A 522 1.60 17.05 -30.00
N ASN A 523 2.67 16.25 -30.13
CA ASN A 523 2.69 14.83 -29.74
C ASN A 523 3.25 14.58 -28.33
N THR A 524 3.62 15.63 -27.61
CA THR A 524 4.19 15.54 -26.25
C THR A 524 3.11 15.76 -25.20
N GLU A 525 3.31 15.25 -23.99
CA GLU A 525 2.36 15.44 -22.89
C GLU A 525 2.20 16.93 -22.55
N GLU A 526 3.30 17.69 -22.62
CA GLU A 526 3.35 19.13 -22.40
C GLU A 526 2.60 19.91 -23.49
N GLY A 527 2.68 19.47 -24.75
CA GLY A 527 1.93 20.04 -25.87
C GLY A 527 0.42 19.80 -25.74
N LYS A 528 0.01 18.58 -25.37
CA LYS A 528 -1.41 18.27 -25.09
C LYS A 528 -1.93 19.10 -23.92
N HIS A 529 -1.14 19.21 -22.86
CA HIS A 529 -1.50 20.01 -21.69
C HIS A 529 -1.62 21.50 -22.02
N ALA A 530 -0.75 22.04 -22.89
CA ALA A 530 -0.87 23.41 -23.37
C ALA A 530 -2.17 23.67 -24.13
N VAL A 531 -2.63 22.71 -24.96
CA VAL A 531 -3.94 22.79 -25.65
C VAL A 531 -5.08 22.79 -24.63
N GLU A 532 -5.05 21.89 -23.65
CA GLU A 532 -6.08 21.84 -22.59
C GLU A 532 -6.18 23.15 -21.79
N ILE A 533 -5.05 23.81 -21.53
CA ILE A 533 -5.02 25.10 -20.82
C ILE A 533 -5.59 26.19 -21.72
N LEU A 534 -5.20 26.25 -23.00
CA LEU A 534 -5.70 27.23 -23.97
C LEU A 534 -7.22 27.14 -24.16
N ASP A 535 -7.76 25.93 -24.26
CA ASP A 535 -9.20 25.71 -24.48
C ASP A 535 -10.05 26.18 -23.29
N ASN A 536 -9.49 26.15 -22.08
CA ASN A 536 -10.20 26.48 -20.85
C ASN A 536 -9.84 27.86 -20.28
N ILE A 537 -8.93 28.60 -20.91
CA ILE A 537 -8.33 29.82 -20.34
C ILE A 537 -9.34 30.96 -20.12
N ASP A 538 -10.40 31.01 -20.92
CA ASP A 538 -11.47 32.01 -20.81
C ASP A 538 -12.54 31.63 -19.76
N SER A 539 -12.48 30.41 -19.21
CA SER A 539 -13.39 29.90 -18.18
C SER A 539 -12.84 30.01 -16.75
N TYR A 540 -11.54 30.32 -16.58
CA TYR A 540 -10.88 30.41 -15.29
C TYR A 540 -10.82 31.85 -14.76
N ASN A 541 -11.22 32.05 -13.50
CA ASN A 541 -10.87 33.28 -12.78
C ASN A 541 -9.36 33.28 -12.45
N SER A 542 -8.77 34.46 -12.22
CA SER A 542 -7.33 34.62 -11.95
C SER A 542 -6.80 33.79 -10.75
N SER A 543 -7.68 33.44 -9.82
CA SER A 543 -7.38 32.56 -8.68
C SER A 543 -7.23 31.09 -9.10
N ASP A 544 -8.13 30.56 -9.93
CA ASP A 544 -8.13 29.15 -10.37
C ASP A 544 -6.97 28.86 -11.32
N LEU A 545 -6.61 29.85 -12.14
CA LEU A 545 -5.42 29.82 -12.99
C LEU A 545 -4.13 29.72 -12.16
N ASN A 546 -4.06 30.39 -11.00
CA ASN A 546 -2.89 30.29 -10.12
C ASN A 546 -2.78 28.94 -9.41
N GLU A 547 -3.91 28.32 -9.04
CA GLU A 547 -3.93 27.02 -8.38
C GLU A 547 -3.58 25.87 -9.33
N LYS A 548 -3.93 25.98 -10.62
CA LYS A 548 -3.52 25.04 -11.67
C LYS A 548 -2.07 25.17 -12.12
N ILE A 549 -1.45 26.32 -11.89
CA ILE A 549 -0.04 26.55 -12.22
C ILE A 549 0.88 26.02 -11.12
N ASN A 550 0.38 25.92 -9.89
CA ASN A 550 1.14 25.46 -8.73
C ASN A 550 0.94 23.95 -8.41
N ASN A 551 -0.03 23.29 -9.05
CA ASN A 551 -0.31 21.85 -8.94
C ASN A 551 0.05 21.14 -10.24
#